data_AF-A0A953RH64-F1
#
_entry.id   AF-A0A953RH64-F1
#
_cell.length_a   1.000
_cell.length_b   1.000
_cell.length_c   1.000
_cell.angle_alpha   90.00
_cell.angle_beta   90.00
_cell.angle_gamma   90.00
#
_symmetry.space_group_name_H-M   'P 1'
#
loop_
_entity.id
_entity.type
_entity.pdbx_description
1 polymer ?
#
loop_
_entity_poly.entity_id
_entity_poly.type
_entity_poly.pdbx_seq_one_letter_code
_entity_poly.pdbx_strand_id
1 'polypeptide(L)'
;MRFLALATDYDGTLAHHGEVSDAAVAALHRLRASGRKAILVTGREVPDLLTAFPHLELFDVVVAENGALLYFPEDRREEELAEAPPGQFLRALRERGVSPLSIGRSIVASTELESNKILDAIRSLGLELQVIFNKGSLMVLPSGVNKASGLAVALEHLGVSPRNVVGVGDAENDHALLRFCGCRVAVANALPALKERADIVTRGSHGEGVVELIDRLIAGDLDSTARH
;
A
#
# COMPACT_ATOMS: atom_id res chain seq x y z
N MET A 1 -11.32 3.25 -22.61
CA MET A 1 -10.08 3.23 -21.79
C MET A 1 -9.93 1.82 -21.30
N ARG A 2 -8.72 1.23 -21.22
CA ARG A 2 -8.56 -0.16 -20.74
C ARG A 2 -7.75 -0.22 -19.45
N PHE A 3 -8.22 -0.89 -18.40
CA PHE A 3 -7.41 -1.11 -17.19
C PHE A 3 -6.50 -2.33 -17.37
N LEU A 4 -5.21 -2.11 -17.15
CA LEU A 4 -4.14 -3.10 -17.37
C LEU A 4 -3.55 -3.61 -16.05
N ALA A 5 -3.73 -2.89 -14.95
CA ALA A 5 -3.20 -3.28 -13.65
C ALA A 5 -4.17 -2.96 -12.50
N LEU A 6 -4.10 -3.77 -11.45
CA LEU A 6 -4.68 -3.49 -10.13
C LEU A 6 -3.55 -3.20 -9.15
N ALA A 7 -3.60 -2.04 -8.50
CA ALA A 7 -2.77 -1.70 -7.34
C ALA A 7 -3.65 -1.76 -6.09
N THR A 8 -3.39 -2.72 -5.21
CA THR A 8 -4.17 -2.92 -3.98
C THR A 8 -3.34 -2.64 -2.76
N ASP A 9 -3.93 -1.94 -1.79
CA ASP A 9 -3.43 -1.97 -0.42
C ASP A 9 -3.59 -3.36 0.22
N TYR A 10 -2.84 -3.62 1.28
CA TYR A 10 -2.86 -4.87 2.05
C TYR A 10 -3.82 -4.79 3.25
N ASP A 11 -3.42 -4.11 4.33
CA ASP A 11 -4.11 -4.15 5.63
C ASP A 11 -5.40 -3.34 5.61
N GLY A 12 -6.55 -3.99 5.82
CA GLY A 12 -7.84 -3.31 5.77
C GLY A 12 -8.45 -3.30 4.36
N THR A 13 -7.67 -3.64 3.35
CA THR A 13 -8.09 -3.70 1.94
C THR A 13 -8.11 -5.11 1.40
N LEU A 14 -6.95 -5.74 1.13
CA LEU A 14 -6.89 -7.13 0.69
C LEU A 14 -7.05 -8.11 1.86
N ALA A 15 -6.45 -7.76 3.00
CA ALA A 15 -6.40 -8.57 4.20
C ALA A 15 -7.32 -8.01 5.30
N HIS A 16 -7.85 -8.91 6.12
CA HIS A 16 -8.56 -8.59 7.34
C HIS A 16 -7.84 -9.25 8.51
N HIS A 17 -7.46 -8.46 9.53
CA HIS A 17 -6.60 -8.92 10.63
C HIS A 17 -5.28 -9.58 10.18
N GLY A 18 -4.72 -9.11 9.06
CA GLY A 18 -3.46 -9.60 8.50
C GLY A 18 -3.60 -10.87 7.65
N GLU A 19 -4.80 -11.44 7.53
CA GLU A 19 -5.06 -12.64 6.74
C GLU A 19 -5.80 -12.31 5.44
N VAL A 20 -5.41 -12.99 4.36
CA VAL A 20 -6.06 -12.91 3.05
C VAL A 20 -6.88 -14.17 2.84
N SER A 21 -8.16 -14.04 2.48
CA SER A 21 -9.04 -15.19 2.29
C SER A 21 -8.70 -15.99 1.02
N ASP A 22 -9.01 -17.29 1.02
CA ASP A 22 -8.86 -18.15 -0.15
C ASP A 22 -9.61 -17.60 -1.38
N ALA A 23 -10.76 -16.96 -1.16
CA ALA A 23 -11.52 -16.32 -2.22
C ALA A 23 -10.76 -15.15 -2.87
N ALA A 24 -10.08 -14.33 -2.06
CA ALA A 24 -9.24 -13.24 -2.54
C ALA A 24 -7.99 -13.77 -3.27
N VAL A 25 -7.35 -14.81 -2.75
CA VAL A 25 -6.26 -15.53 -3.43
C VAL A 25 -6.71 -16.05 -4.80
N ALA A 26 -7.86 -16.73 -4.85
CA ALA A 26 -8.43 -17.23 -6.10
C ALA A 26 -8.77 -16.10 -7.08
N ALA A 27 -9.22 -14.94 -6.59
CA ALA A 27 -9.48 -13.78 -7.43
C ALA A 27 -8.18 -13.20 -8.01
N LEU A 28 -7.10 -13.10 -7.22
CA LEU A 28 -5.78 -12.68 -7.73
C LEU A 28 -5.27 -13.62 -8.83
N HIS A 29 -5.46 -14.93 -8.70
CA HIS A 29 -5.16 -15.87 -9.78
C HIS A 29 -5.97 -15.57 -11.06
N ARG A 30 -7.28 -15.31 -10.95
CA ARG A 30 -8.12 -14.93 -12.09
C ARG A 30 -7.68 -13.62 -12.73
N LEU A 31 -7.29 -12.63 -11.91
CA LEU A 31 -6.79 -11.35 -12.38
C LEU A 31 -5.54 -11.55 -13.25
N ARG A 32 -4.54 -12.30 -12.77
CA ARG A 32 -3.33 -12.63 -13.54
C ARG A 32 -3.65 -13.40 -14.81
N ALA A 33 -4.54 -14.40 -14.73
CA ALA A 33 -4.97 -15.17 -15.89
C ALA A 33 -5.66 -14.33 -16.97
N SER A 34 -6.25 -13.18 -16.60
CA SER A 34 -6.80 -12.20 -17.55
C SER A 34 -5.73 -11.39 -18.31
N GLY A 35 -4.45 -11.57 -17.99
CA GLY A 35 -3.31 -10.84 -18.55
C GLY A 35 -3.06 -9.48 -17.90
N ARG A 36 -3.77 -9.15 -16.81
CA ARG A 36 -3.56 -7.92 -16.05
C ARG A 36 -2.45 -8.08 -15.02
N LYS A 37 -1.77 -6.98 -14.74
CA LYS A 37 -0.75 -6.87 -13.71
C LYS A 37 -1.37 -6.73 -12.32
N ALA A 38 -0.77 -7.36 -11.34
CA ALA A 38 -1.14 -7.23 -9.93
C ALA A 38 0.00 -6.57 -9.16
N ILE A 39 -0.31 -5.48 -8.46
CA ILE A 39 0.65 -4.70 -7.68
C ILE A 39 0.14 -4.62 -6.25
N LEU A 40 0.95 -5.04 -5.29
CA LEU A 40 0.64 -4.87 -3.87
C LEU A 40 1.32 -3.59 -3.36
N VAL A 41 0.61 -2.76 -2.61
CA VAL A 41 1.14 -1.49 -2.09
C VAL A 41 0.89 -1.38 -0.60
N THR A 42 1.92 -1.56 0.22
CA THR A 42 1.77 -1.74 1.67
C THR A 42 2.77 -0.93 2.49
N GLY A 43 2.40 -0.63 3.74
CA GLY A 43 3.31 -0.09 4.75
C GLY A 43 4.19 -1.16 5.41
N ARG A 44 3.89 -2.45 5.19
CA ARG A 44 4.63 -3.57 5.81
C ARG A 44 6.05 -3.68 5.27
N GLU A 45 6.91 -4.19 6.16
CA GLU A 45 8.24 -4.68 5.81
C GLU A 45 8.12 -6.02 5.06
N VAL A 46 9.01 -6.28 4.12
CA VAL A 46 8.97 -7.50 3.28
C VAL A 46 9.02 -8.79 4.11
N PRO A 47 9.87 -8.94 5.15
CA PRO A 47 9.88 -10.15 5.97
C PRO A 47 8.56 -10.43 6.69
N ASP A 48 7.93 -9.39 7.24
CA ASP A 48 6.63 -9.50 7.92
C ASP A 48 5.53 -9.84 6.93
N LEU A 49 5.58 -9.26 5.74
CA LEU A 49 4.64 -9.54 4.68
C LEU A 49 4.76 -10.98 4.16
N LEU A 50 5.98 -11.49 3.93
CA LEU A 50 6.21 -12.88 3.52
C LEU A 50 5.69 -13.88 4.56
N THR A 51 5.75 -13.51 5.84
CA THR A 51 5.22 -14.32 6.94
C THR A 51 3.69 -14.31 6.96
N ALA A 52 3.08 -13.13 6.78
CA ALA A 52 1.64 -12.97 6.82
C ALA A 52 0.93 -13.46 5.55
N PHE A 53 1.57 -13.32 4.39
CA PHE A 53 1.04 -13.70 3.10
C PHE A 53 2.12 -14.33 2.22
N PRO A 54 2.26 -15.67 2.27
CA PRO A 54 3.33 -16.37 1.55
C PRO A 54 3.14 -16.40 0.03
N HIS A 55 1.98 -15.93 -0.47
CA HIS A 55 1.60 -15.97 -1.89
C HIS A 55 2.01 -14.71 -2.68
N LEU A 56 3.18 -14.13 -2.40
CA LEU A 56 3.62 -12.92 -3.08
C LEU A 56 3.88 -13.14 -4.58
N GLU A 57 4.06 -14.38 -5.05
CA GLU A 57 4.12 -14.72 -6.47
C GLU A 57 2.89 -14.29 -7.28
N LEU A 58 1.78 -13.98 -6.60
CA LEU A 58 0.57 -13.44 -7.21
C LEU A 58 0.72 -11.98 -7.64
N PHE A 59 1.76 -11.28 -7.21
CA PHE A 59 2.05 -9.91 -7.59
C PHE A 59 3.23 -9.85 -8.55
N ASP A 60 3.15 -8.98 -9.55
CA ASP A 60 4.28 -8.68 -10.43
C ASP A 60 5.34 -7.85 -9.70
N VAL A 61 4.89 -6.98 -8.78
CA VAL A 61 5.76 -6.17 -7.92
C VAL A 61 5.03 -5.82 -6.64
N VAL A 62 5.78 -5.76 -5.55
CA VAL A 62 5.32 -5.30 -4.24
C VAL A 62 6.00 -3.97 -3.94
N VAL A 63 5.20 -2.94 -3.72
CA VAL A 63 5.62 -1.65 -3.19
C VAL A 63 5.50 -1.73 -1.67
N ALA A 64 6.61 -2.02 -0.99
CA ALA A 64 6.70 -2.19 0.45
C ALA A 64 7.11 -0.90 1.16
N GLU A 65 7.06 -0.91 2.49
CA GLU A 65 7.51 0.20 3.35
C GLU A 65 6.93 1.56 2.92
N ASN A 66 5.63 1.60 2.61
CA ASN A 66 4.93 2.80 2.12
C ASN A 66 5.58 3.43 0.88
N GLY A 67 6.17 2.63 -0.01
CA GLY A 67 6.78 3.10 -1.24
C GLY A 67 8.27 3.43 -1.15
N ALA A 68 8.92 3.04 -0.06
CA ALA A 68 10.36 3.18 0.11
C ALA A 68 11.16 2.00 -0.48
N LEU A 69 10.50 0.88 -0.77
CA LEU A 69 11.13 -0.36 -1.22
C LEU A 69 10.26 -1.03 -2.28
N LEU A 70 10.86 -1.49 -3.37
CA LEU A 70 10.24 -2.46 -4.28
C LEU A 70 10.77 -3.85 -3.98
N TYR A 71 9.88 -4.83 -4.02
CA TYR A 71 10.22 -6.23 -3.97
C TYR A 71 9.62 -6.93 -5.19
N PHE A 72 10.44 -7.69 -5.91
CA PHE A 72 10.07 -8.41 -7.12
C PHE A 72 9.94 -9.91 -6.77
N PRO A 73 8.72 -10.47 -6.71
CA PRO A 73 8.53 -11.85 -6.26
C PRO A 73 9.15 -12.92 -7.18
N GLU A 74 9.30 -12.61 -8.47
CA GLU A 74 9.84 -13.53 -9.49
C GLU A 74 11.29 -13.94 -9.20
N ASP A 75 12.14 -12.98 -8.87
CA ASP A 75 13.58 -13.18 -8.63
C ASP A 75 14.00 -12.88 -7.18
N ARG A 76 13.04 -12.50 -6.32
CA ARG A 76 13.22 -12.12 -4.92
C ARG A 76 14.17 -10.93 -4.75
N ARG A 77 14.21 -10.03 -5.73
CA ARG A 77 15.04 -8.83 -5.69
C ARG A 77 14.36 -7.74 -4.87
N GLU A 78 15.15 -7.08 -4.03
CA GLU A 78 14.79 -5.82 -3.36
C GLU A 78 15.43 -4.64 -4.12
N GLU A 79 14.71 -3.53 -4.23
CA GLU A 79 15.20 -2.27 -4.77
C GLU A 79 14.80 -1.14 -3.83
N GLU A 80 15.79 -0.57 -3.14
CA GLU A 80 15.62 0.53 -2.19
C GLU A 80 15.41 1.85 -2.98
N LEU A 81 14.31 2.53 -2.71
CA LEU A 81 13.93 3.80 -3.35
C LEU A 81 14.21 5.02 -2.46
N ALA A 82 14.67 4.79 -1.24
CA ALA A 82 14.80 5.80 -0.21
C ALA A 82 16.00 5.49 0.70
N GLU A 83 16.47 6.52 1.41
CA GLU A 83 17.56 6.39 2.36
C GLU A 83 17.11 5.72 3.66
N ALA A 84 18.00 4.93 4.24
CA ALA A 84 17.77 4.31 5.54
C ALA A 84 17.60 5.35 6.66
N PRO A 85 16.84 5.03 7.73
CA PRO A 85 16.65 5.95 8.85
C PRO A 85 18.01 6.31 9.47
N PRO A 86 18.31 7.59 9.71
CA PRO A 86 19.60 7.99 10.26
C PRO A 86 19.90 7.28 11.58
N GLY A 87 21.11 6.73 11.75
CA GLY A 87 21.45 5.98 12.97
C GLY A 87 21.30 6.81 14.26
N GLN A 88 21.50 8.13 14.18
CA GLN A 88 21.24 9.05 15.30
C GLN A 88 19.75 9.17 15.66
N PHE A 89 18.86 9.08 14.67
CA PHE A 89 17.42 9.06 14.88
C PHE A 89 17.02 7.80 15.63
N LEU A 90 17.49 6.62 15.18
CA LEU A 90 17.18 5.35 15.82
C LEU A 90 17.67 5.29 17.28
N ARG A 91 18.85 5.84 17.58
CA ARG A 91 19.34 5.98 18.96
C ARG A 91 18.43 6.89 19.79
N ALA A 92 18.08 8.06 19.26
CA ALA A 92 17.22 9.03 19.91
C ALA A 92 15.82 8.47 20.25
N LEU A 93 15.25 7.62 19.38
CA LEU A 93 13.97 6.95 19.65
C LEU A 93 14.08 5.93 20.80
N ARG A 94 15.16 5.14 20.82
CA ARG A 94 15.41 4.15 21.89
C ARG A 94 15.63 4.83 23.24
N GLU A 95 16.41 5.90 23.28
CA GLU A 95 16.66 6.69 24.50
C GLU A 95 15.38 7.32 25.06
N ARG A 96 14.44 7.69 24.19
CA ARG A 96 13.11 8.20 24.57
C ARG A 96 12.11 7.10 24.96
N GLY A 97 12.52 5.84 24.92
CA GLY A 97 11.66 4.69 25.24
C GLY A 97 10.48 4.58 24.28
N VAL A 98 10.71 4.78 22.99
CA VAL A 98 9.68 4.50 21.96
C VAL A 98 9.47 3.01 21.83
N SER A 99 8.24 2.55 22.09
CA SER A 99 7.87 1.15 22.02
C SER A 99 6.36 0.99 21.76
N PRO A 100 5.93 0.07 20.87
CA PRO A 100 6.77 -0.77 20.01
C PRO A 100 7.52 0.06 18.95
N LEU A 101 8.64 -0.47 18.45
CA LEU A 101 9.46 0.18 17.43
C LEU A 101 9.83 -0.85 16.35
N SER A 102 9.30 -0.67 15.15
CA SER A 102 9.67 -1.42 13.94
C SER A 102 10.63 -0.59 13.09
N ILE A 103 11.61 -1.25 12.47
CA ILE A 103 12.66 -0.60 11.68
C ILE A 103 12.88 -1.44 10.42
N GLY A 104 12.34 -0.96 9.30
CA GLY A 104 12.60 -1.52 7.99
C GLY A 104 13.88 -0.96 7.37
N ARG A 105 14.00 -1.10 6.05
CA ARG A 105 15.11 -0.54 5.26
C ARG A 105 15.14 0.97 5.32
N SER A 106 13.97 1.60 5.15
CA SER A 106 13.77 3.05 5.07
C SER A 106 12.64 3.56 5.97
N ILE A 107 11.75 2.68 6.42
CA ILE A 107 10.63 3.02 7.30
C ILE A 107 10.98 2.79 8.78
N VAL A 108 10.47 3.66 9.65
CA VAL A 108 10.35 3.40 11.08
C VAL A 108 8.89 3.45 11.45
N ALA A 109 8.37 2.42 12.10
CA ALA A 109 6.96 2.35 12.50
C ALA A 109 6.80 2.19 14.01
N SER A 110 5.73 2.79 14.54
CA SER A 110 5.34 2.69 15.94
C SER A 110 3.82 2.92 16.05
N THR A 111 3.33 3.04 17.29
CA THR A 111 1.94 3.45 17.54
C THR A 111 1.82 4.97 17.57
N GLU A 112 0.62 5.47 17.31
CA GLU A 112 0.32 6.90 17.37
C GLU A 112 0.54 7.50 18.77
N LEU A 113 0.49 6.70 19.83
CA LEU A 113 0.79 7.12 21.21
C LEU A 113 2.24 7.61 21.36
N GLU A 114 3.15 7.12 20.52
CA GLU A 114 4.56 7.48 20.54
C GLU A 114 4.89 8.73 19.70
N SER A 115 3.87 9.30 19.03
CA SER A 115 4.02 10.46 18.13
C SER A 115 4.77 11.63 18.74
N ASN A 116 4.50 12.00 19.99
CA ASN A 116 5.17 13.11 20.67
C ASN A 116 6.69 12.88 20.80
N LYS A 117 7.10 11.66 21.19
CA LYS A 117 8.52 11.31 21.34
C LYS A 117 9.23 11.29 19.98
N ILE A 118 8.55 10.78 18.95
CA ILE A 118 9.07 10.70 17.59
C ILE A 118 9.25 12.11 17.00
N LEU A 119 8.22 12.96 17.10
CA LEU A 119 8.27 14.34 16.62
C LEU A 119 9.34 15.16 17.35
N ASP A 120 9.51 14.95 18.66
CA ASP A 120 10.60 15.56 19.43
C ASP A 120 11.98 15.10 18.93
N ALA A 121 12.16 13.81 18.67
CA ALA A 121 13.41 13.29 18.11
C ALA A 121 13.74 13.92 16.75
N ILE A 122 12.76 13.99 15.83
CA ILE A 122 12.91 14.63 14.51
C ILE A 122 13.34 16.09 14.68
N ARG A 123 12.64 16.86 15.53
CA ARG A 123 12.90 18.28 15.77
C ARG A 123 14.27 18.52 16.41
N SER A 124 14.60 17.78 17.47
CA SER A 124 15.86 17.96 18.21
C SER A 124 17.11 17.66 17.37
N LEU A 125 16.98 16.79 16.38
CA LEU A 125 18.05 16.40 15.47
C LEU A 125 18.05 17.20 14.15
N GLY A 126 17.07 18.07 13.93
CA GLY A 126 16.94 18.86 12.70
C GLY A 126 16.73 18.00 11.45
N LEU A 127 15.99 16.89 11.56
CA LEU A 127 15.78 15.94 10.46
C LEU A 127 14.59 16.33 9.59
N GLU A 128 14.72 16.15 8.27
CA GLU A 128 13.65 16.37 7.29
C GLU A 128 12.89 15.06 6.99
N LEU A 129 12.34 14.46 8.05
CA LEU A 129 11.52 13.25 7.97
C LEU A 129 10.04 13.62 8.03
N GLN A 130 9.22 12.88 7.29
CA GLN A 130 7.77 13.01 7.33
C GLN A 130 7.14 11.92 8.20
N VAL A 131 6.00 12.24 8.79
CA VAL A 131 5.21 11.35 9.63
C VAL A 131 3.88 11.06 8.96
N ILE A 132 3.54 9.78 8.81
CA ILE A 132 2.32 9.29 8.18
C ILE A 132 1.52 8.50 9.22
N PHE A 133 0.25 8.87 9.40
CA PHE A 133 -0.67 8.17 10.29
C PHE A 133 -1.50 7.15 9.49
N ASN A 134 -1.80 6.02 10.12
CA ASN A 134 -2.70 5.00 9.58
C ASN A 134 -3.38 4.25 10.72
N LYS A 135 -4.67 4.52 10.97
CA LYS A 135 -5.51 3.79 11.93
C LYS A 135 -4.84 3.47 13.28
N GLY A 136 -4.29 4.48 13.95
CA GLY A 136 -3.62 4.33 15.26
C GLY A 136 -2.15 3.90 15.19
N SER A 137 -1.62 3.65 13.99
CA SER A 137 -0.21 3.44 13.72
C SER A 137 0.43 4.72 13.16
N LEU A 138 1.73 4.83 13.34
CA LEU A 138 2.54 5.95 12.88
C LEU A 138 3.78 5.41 12.16
N MET A 139 4.06 5.95 10.98
CA MET A 139 5.21 5.61 10.17
C MET A 139 6.04 6.86 9.89
N VAL A 140 7.36 6.73 9.94
CA VAL A 140 8.32 7.79 9.64
C VAL A 140 9.14 7.37 8.44
N LEU A 141 9.20 8.25 7.44
CA LEU A 141 9.89 8.03 6.17
C LEU A 141 10.66 9.30 5.75
N PRO A 142 11.61 9.20 4.82
CA PRO A 142 12.17 10.37 4.15
C PRO A 142 11.09 11.19 3.45
N SER A 143 11.27 12.50 3.39
CA SER A 143 10.33 13.41 2.74
C SER A 143 10.09 13.06 1.27
N GLY A 144 8.82 13.08 0.84
CA GLY A 144 8.43 12.76 -0.55
C GLY A 144 8.16 11.28 -0.81
N VAL A 145 8.51 10.37 0.11
CA VAL A 145 8.29 8.92 -0.04
C VAL A 145 6.89 8.52 0.40
N ASN A 146 6.05 8.00 -0.48
CA ASN A 146 4.74 7.48 -0.11
C ASN A 146 4.28 6.40 -1.10
N LYS A 147 3.11 5.79 -0.84
CA LYS A 147 2.54 4.74 -1.68
C LYS A 147 2.48 5.13 -3.17
N ALA A 148 2.20 6.39 -3.49
CA ALA A 148 2.16 6.86 -4.87
C ALA A 148 3.55 7.00 -5.49
N SER A 149 4.56 7.48 -4.73
CA SER A 149 5.93 7.59 -5.25
C SER A 149 6.51 6.20 -5.55
N GLY A 150 6.31 5.23 -4.66
CA GLY A 150 6.74 3.85 -4.90
C GLY A 150 5.97 3.19 -6.05
N LEU A 151 4.65 3.42 -6.14
CA LEU A 151 3.85 2.94 -7.27
C LEU A 151 4.32 3.55 -8.59
N ALA A 152 4.75 4.82 -8.63
CA ALA A 152 5.26 5.44 -9.83
C ALA A 152 6.46 4.66 -10.41
N VAL A 153 7.46 4.36 -9.57
CA VAL A 153 8.64 3.59 -9.97
C VAL A 153 8.24 2.16 -10.38
N ALA A 154 7.37 1.51 -9.61
CA ALA A 154 6.86 0.18 -9.95
C ALA A 154 6.19 0.12 -11.33
N LEU A 155 5.40 1.15 -11.68
CA LEU A 155 4.73 1.23 -12.97
C LEU A 155 5.71 1.48 -14.13
N GLU A 156 6.81 2.20 -13.89
CA GLU A 156 7.89 2.37 -14.88
C GLU A 156 8.52 1.02 -15.22
N HIS A 157 8.84 0.19 -14.23
CA HIS A 157 9.32 -1.19 -14.48
C HIS A 157 8.33 -2.04 -15.28
N LEU A 158 7.03 -1.87 -15.02
CA LEU A 158 5.98 -2.63 -15.69
C LEU A 158 5.60 -2.06 -17.06
N GLY A 159 6.06 -0.87 -17.43
CA GLY A 159 5.65 -0.18 -18.65
C GLY A 159 4.15 0.15 -18.69
N VAL A 160 3.53 0.38 -17.52
CA VAL A 160 2.08 0.64 -17.39
C VAL A 160 1.85 2.11 -17.04
N SER A 161 0.99 2.80 -17.80
CA SER A 161 0.60 4.17 -17.44
C SER A 161 -0.31 4.18 -16.21
N PRO A 162 -0.15 5.11 -15.26
CA PRO A 162 -1.05 5.26 -14.11
C PRO A 162 -2.53 5.38 -14.50
N ARG A 163 -2.84 5.94 -15.67
CA ARG A 163 -4.21 6.04 -16.21
C ARG A 163 -4.86 4.68 -16.51
N ASN A 164 -4.06 3.65 -16.67
CA ASN A 164 -4.51 2.27 -16.91
C ASN A 164 -4.51 1.43 -15.63
N VAL A 165 -4.35 2.05 -14.46
CA VAL A 165 -4.31 1.36 -13.16
C VAL A 165 -5.60 1.63 -12.39
N VAL A 166 -6.15 0.57 -11.80
CA VAL A 166 -7.16 0.69 -10.74
C VAL A 166 -6.46 0.62 -9.41
N GLY A 167 -6.61 1.65 -8.58
CA GLY A 167 -6.15 1.65 -7.19
C GLY A 167 -7.29 1.25 -6.27
N VAL A 168 -7.02 0.41 -5.26
CA VAL A 168 -7.97 0.09 -4.18
C VAL A 168 -7.31 0.24 -2.81
N GLY A 169 -8.02 0.86 -1.87
CA GLY A 169 -7.54 1.14 -0.52
C GLY A 169 -8.67 1.41 0.48
N ASP A 170 -8.32 1.66 1.74
CA ASP A 170 -9.28 1.81 2.84
C ASP A 170 -8.97 2.94 3.85
N ALA A 171 -7.73 3.41 3.93
CA ALA A 171 -7.26 4.32 4.98
C ALA A 171 -6.63 5.63 4.47
N GLU A 172 -6.08 6.45 5.38
CA GLU A 172 -5.54 7.78 5.08
C GLU A 172 -4.33 7.75 4.13
N ASN A 173 -3.44 6.77 4.31
CA ASN A 173 -2.23 6.61 3.50
C ASN A 173 -2.54 6.19 2.04
N ASP A 174 -3.75 5.73 1.75
CA ASP A 174 -4.19 5.35 0.40
C ASP A 174 -4.65 6.53 -0.44
N HIS A 175 -4.88 7.69 0.16
CA HIS A 175 -5.25 8.87 -0.61
C HIS A 175 -4.24 9.21 -1.72
N ALA A 176 -2.95 9.07 -1.44
CA ALA A 176 -1.91 9.29 -2.44
C ALA A 176 -1.97 8.21 -3.54
N LEU A 177 -2.05 6.94 -3.14
CA LEU A 177 -2.19 5.79 -4.03
C LEU A 177 -3.38 5.97 -5.00
N LEU A 178 -4.58 6.21 -4.47
CA LEU A 178 -5.79 6.35 -5.27
C LEU A 178 -5.69 7.56 -6.21
N ARG A 179 -5.22 8.71 -5.75
CA ARG A 179 -5.08 9.90 -6.62
C ARG A 179 -4.18 9.67 -7.83
N PHE A 180 -3.20 8.79 -7.70
CA PHE A 180 -2.25 8.48 -8.76
C PHE A 180 -2.83 7.54 -9.83
N CYS A 181 -3.78 6.68 -9.46
CA CYS A 181 -4.43 5.72 -10.34
C CYS A 181 -5.51 6.37 -11.24
N GLY A 182 -5.75 5.74 -12.39
CA GLY A 182 -6.78 6.14 -13.36
C GLY A 182 -8.20 5.86 -12.89
N CYS A 183 -8.39 4.90 -11.98
CA CYS A 183 -9.64 4.65 -11.29
C CYS A 183 -9.39 4.41 -9.80
N ARG A 184 -10.20 5.05 -8.96
CA ARG A 184 -10.08 5.08 -7.50
C ARG A 184 -11.19 4.24 -6.89
N VAL A 185 -10.81 3.20 -6.18
CA VAL A 185 -11.76 2.30 -5.52
C VAL A 185 -11.54 2.33 -4.02
N ALA A 186 -12.62 2.47 -3.27
CA ALA A 186 -12.61 2.31 -1.82
C ALA A 186 -13.42 1.07 -1.44
N VAL A 187 -12.92 0.25 -0.50
CA VAL A 187 -13.68 -0.89 0.03
C VAL A 187 -14.80 -0.44 0.98
N ALA A 188 -15.79 -1.29 1.24
CA ALA A 188 -16.95 -0.90 2.05
C ALA A 188 -16.61 -0.53 3.50
N ASN A 189 -15.51 -1.01 4.07
CA ASN A 189 -14.99 -0.64 5.40
C ASN A 189 -14.04 0.57 5.38
N ALA A 190 -13.81 1.17 4.20
CA ALA A 190 -12.94 2.33 4.07
C ALA A 190 -13.46 3.55 4.84
N LEU A 191 -12.54 4.42 5.24
CA LEU A 191 -12.85 5.68 5.90
C LEU A 191 -13.77 6.56 5.03
N PRO A 192 -14.73 7.30 5.64
CA PRO A 192 -15.63 8.17 4.89
C PRO A 192 -14.89 9.14 3.96
N ALA A 193 -13.82 9.76 4.45
CA ALA A 193 -13.00 10.69 3.67
C ALA A 193 -12.38 10.06 2.41
N LEU A 194 -12.05 8.76 2.44
CA LEU A 194 -11.53 8.04 1.28
C LEU A 194 -12.65 7.73 0.28
N LYS A 195 -13.80 7.25 0.76
CA LYS A 195 -14.98 6.95 -0.06
C LYS A 195 -15.50 8.16 -0.82
N GLU A 196 -15.51 9.34 -0.19
CA GLU A 196 -15.92 10.60 -0.83
C GLU A 196 -15.09 10.98 -2.06
N ARG A 197 -13.87 10.45 -2.17
CA ARG A 197 -12.92 10.74 -3.26
C ARG A 197 -12.74 9.56 -4.23
N ALA A 198 -13.41 8.43 -3.97
CA ALA A 198 -13.36 7.25 -4.80
C ALA A 198 -14.37 7.37 -5.96
N ASP A 199 -14.00 6.85 -7.13
CA ASP A 199 -14.90 6.74 -8.28
C ASP A 199 -15.90 5.59 -8.06
N ILE A 200 -15.47 4.56 -7.33
CA ILE A 200 -16.26 3.39 -6.99
C ILE A 200 -16.07 3.07 -5.51
N VAL A 201 -17.17 2.80 -4.82
CA VAL A 201 -17.16 2.15 -3.50
C VAL A 201 -17.71 0.74 -3.67
N THR A 202 -16.95 -0.28 -3.26
CA THR A 202 -17.41 -1.68 -3.36
C THR A 202 -18.51 -1.93 -2.34
N ARG A 203 -19.31 -2.99 -2.57
CA ARG A 203 -20.29 -3.47 -1.59
C ARG A 203 -19.60 -4.33 -0.53
N GLY A 204 -18.64 -5.15 -0.94
CA GLY A 204 -17.83 -5.99 -0.05
C GLY A 204 -16.85 -5.17 0.79
N SER A 205 -16.58 -5.63 2.01
CA SER A 205 -15.52 -5.09 2.87
C SER A 205 -14.25 -5.92 2.71
N HIS A 206 -13.08 -5.30 2.94
CA HIS A 206 -11.79 -5.98 2.89
C HIS A 206 -11.65 -6.81 1.59
N GLY A 207 -11.09 -8.01 1.68
CA GLY A 207 -10.86 -8.90 0.55
C GLY A 207 -12.11 -9.20 -0.27
N GLU A 208 -13.32 -9.18 0.31
CA GLU A 208 -14.56 -9.36 -0.45
C GLU A 208 -14.78 -8.22 -1.45
N GLY A 209 -14.44 -6.98 -1.06
CA GLY A 209 -14.47 -5.83 -1.96
C GLY A 209 -13.45 -5.94 -3.09
N VAL A 210 -12.26 -6.47 -2.79
CA VAL A 210 -11.23 -6.73 -3.81
C VAL A 210 -11.67 -7.84 -4.77
N VAL A 211 -12.30 -8.92 -4.29
CA VAL A 211 -12.89 -9.97 -5.13
C VAL A 211 -13.95 -9.39 -6.07
N GLU A 212 -14.89 -8.62 -5.53
CA GLU A 212 -15.92 -7.92 -6.32
C GLU A 212 -15.29 -7.05 -7.41
N LEU A 213 -14.25 -6.29 -7.06
CA LEU A 213 -13.56 -5.41 -7.98
C LEU A 213 -12.88 -6.19 -9.12
N ILE A 214 -12.18 -7.27 -8.79
CA ILE A 214 -11.50 -8.13 -9.77
C ILE A 214 -12.52 -8.75 -10.73
N ASP A 215 -13.63 -9.26 -10.21
CA ASP A 215 -14.67 -9.86 -11.06
C ASP A 215 -15.27 -8.85 -12.03
N ARG A 216 -15.52 -7.61 -11.57
CA ARG A 216 -15.98 -6.50 -12.44
C ARG A 216 -14.94 -6.08 -13.47
N LEU A 217 -13.65 -6.08 -13.11
CA LEU A 217 -12.55 -5.80 -14.03
C LEU A 217 -12.45 -6.85 -15.14
N ILE A 218 -12.58 -8.13 -14.79
CA ILE A 218 -12.49 -9.23 -15.75
C ILE A 218 -13.73 -9.24 -16.66
N ALA A 219 -14.92 -9.05 -16.10
CA ALA A 219 -16.18 -9.16 -16.84
C ALA A 219 -16.38 -8.05 -17.88
N GLY A 220 -15.96 -6.82 -17.58
CA GLY A 220 -16.24 -5.67 -18.45
C GLY A 220 -15.31 -4.49 -18.26
N ASP A 221 -14.15 -4.67 -17.64
CA ASP A 221 -13.16 -3.60 -17.44
C ASP A 221 -13.70 -2.37 -16.70
N LEU A 222 -14.60 -2.61 -15.74
CA LEU A 222 -15.34 -1.57 -15.02
C LEU A 222 -16.25 -0.71 -15.90
N ASP A 223 -16.51 -1.10 -17.16
CA ASP A 223 -17.50 -0.44 -18.00
C ASP A 223 -18.88 -0.59 -17.34
N SER A 224 -19.40 0.55 -16.92
CA SER A 224 -20.82 0.70 -16.68
C SER A 224 -21.48 0.97 -18.04
N THR A 225 -22.23 0.02 -18.57
CA THR A 225 -23.51 0.42 -19.16
C THR A 225 -24.35 1.03 -18.04
N ALA A 226 -24.10 2.30 -17.71
CA ALA A 226 -24.91 3.27 -16.97
C ALA A 226 -24.03 4.29 -16.21
N ARG A 227 -23.53 5.31 -16.92
CA ARG A 227 -23.78 6.66 -16.41
C ARG A 227 -25.27 6.89 -16.62
N HIS A 228 -26.04 6.86 -15.54
CA HIS A 228 -27.39 7.42 -15.50
C HIS A 228 -27.34 8.67 -14.63
#